data_AF-A0A6L2PH55-F1
#
_entry.id   AF-A0A6L2PH55-F1
#
_cell.length_a   1.000
_cell.length_b   1.000
_cell.length_c   1.000
_cell.angle_alpha   90.00
_cell.angle_beta   90.00
_cell.angle_gamma   90.00
#
_symmetry.space_group_name_H-M   'P 1'
#
loop_
_entity.id
_entity.type
_entity.pdbx_description
1 polymer ?
#
loop_
_entity_poly.entity_id
_entity_poly.type
_entity_poly.pdbx_seq_one_letter_code
_entity_poly.pdbx_strand_id
1 'polypeptide(L)'
;MGKTPAPVCKCIQELKPIYLVARVLGLAPFLIKVDPDTNEDIVNVKFTSNVGGIAASLVLFTTTLSGFVYTILQPEFSMKSDPGDILCNVVSIPINYISTLILLTMTLTVNRYKIEELVHKLVLIDEHLAHLRGRRADGRKKSNAEFYLLILALTVLFMCYDIFLWSQSFSLMFCINKRFSHIITLVAKMQFCNTVLMIRSRLSGVQEILSLTLSGKSSHTNDLPALAPGERKDINKVYYLTSNIMQVASVEALNDPLAFNTITADAKSLPFADTYTVLNLRRIYNHIYECTKIINSIFGFNILLDMCRILTSLTSALYSVVRLFNEPIEAVTNLHFSDFILSRIIWIFIFVGTTASLTVICGMTASRGKDIAHKVQTLLLQDSQKSDVVEQLKLFSQQISNDRIVFTASGFFVMDLSVLCAFLTSVTTYIIVLIQFKSR
;
A
#
# COMPACT_ATOMS: atom_id res chain seq x y z
N MET A 1 3.80 28.27 30.15
CA MET A 1 2.85 27.54 29.28
C MET A 1 3.63 26.84 28.19
N GLY A 2 4.03 25.58 28.41
CA GLY A 2 4.66 24.78 27.37
C GLY A 2 3.59 24.29 26.42
N LYS A 3 3.62 24.73 25.15
CA LYS A 3 2.88 24.06 24.08
C LYS A 3 3.35 22.61 24.06
N THR A 4 2.49 21.68 24.45
CA THR A 4 2.71 20.26 24.20
C THR A 4 2.92 20.08 22.69
N PRO A 5 3.96 19.34 22.26
CA PRO A 5 4.21 19.15 20.84
C PRO A 5 2.97 18.53 20.19
N ALA A 6 2.51 19.14 19.10
CA ALA A 6 1.49 18.56 18.25
C ALA A 6 1.88 17.11 17.89
N PRO A 7 0.92 16.18 17.80
CA PRO A 7 1.22 14.81 17.45
C PRO A 7 1.91 14.80 16.08
N VAL A 8 3.20 14.45 16.06
CA VAL A 8 3.97 14.31 14.82
C VAL A 8 3.16 13.47 13.84
N CYS A 9 2.92 14.02 12.64
CA CYS A 9 2.01 13.42 11.68
C CYS A 9 2.44 11.99 11.32
N LYS A 10 1.66 11.00 11.79
CA LYS A 10 1.93 9.56 11.63
C LYS A 10 2.14 9.17 10.16
N CYS A 11 1.43 9.83 9.24
CA CYS A 11 1.61 9.70 7.79
C CYS A 11 3.06 9.91 7.34
N ILE A 12 3.72 10.96 7.84
CA ILE A 12 5.05 11.35 7.37
C ILE A 12 6.12 10.43 7.95
N GLN A 13 5.93 9.93 9.17
CA GLN A 13 6.78 8.89 9.75
C GLN A 13 6.69 7.56 8.97
N GLU A 14 5.50 7.18 8.50
CA GLU A 14 5.32 5.99 7.65
C GLU A 14 6.00 6.12 6.28
N LEU A 15 6.13 7.35 5.75
CA LEU A 15 6.74 7.63 4.45
C LEU A 15 8.27 7.78 4.51
N LYS A 16 8.81 8.21 5.66
CA LYS A 16 10.21 8.64 5.84
C LYS A 16 11.28 7.61 5.40
N PRO A 17 11.19 6.31 5.73
CA PRO A 17 12.26 5.37 5.40
C PRO A 17 12.39 5.13 3.89
N ILE A 18 11.27 5.00 3.19
CA ILE A 18 11.25 4.80 1.73
C ILE A 18 11.57 6.12 1.01
N TYR A 19 11.15 7.26 1.58
CA TYR A 19 11.53 8.58 1.06
C TYR A 19 13.05 8.79 1.04
N LEU A 20 13.79 8.36 2.07
CA LEU A 20 15.24 8.50 2.08
C LEU A 20 15.91 7.74 0.93
N VAL A 21 15.48 6.50 0.69
CA VAL A 21 15.96 5.69 -0.44
C VAL A 21 15.59 6.32 -1.77
N ALA A 22 14.33 6.74 -1.92
CA ALA A 22 13.84 7.37 -3.13
C ALA A 22 14.57 8.68 -3.44
N ARG A 23 14.95 9.45 -2.42
CA ARG A 23 15.71 10.69 -2.57
C ARG A 23 17.10 10.42 -3.16
N VAL A 24 17.79 9.38 -2.69
CA VAL A 24 19.10 8.97 -3.24
C VAL A 24 18.97 8.53 -4.70
N LEU A 25 17.86 7.85 -5.05
CA LEU A 25 17.59 7.39 -6.40
C LEU A 25 16.90 8.43 -7.30
N GLY A 26 16.83 9.70 -6.89
CA GLY A 26 16.21 10.77 -7.69
C GLY A 26 14.70 10.59 -7.93
N LEU A 27 14.03 9.75 -7.14
CA LEU A 27 12.58 9.50 -7.20
C LEU A 27 11.78 10.41 -6.25
N ALA A 28 12.44 11.25 -5.44
CA ALA A 28 11.79 12.18 -4.53
C ALA A 28 12.42 13.58 -4.59
N PRO A 29 12.13 14.38 -5.65
CA PRO A 29 12.64 15.74 -5.82
C PRO A 29 11.84 16.76 -4.99
N PHE A 30 11.35 16.37 -3.81
CA PHE A 30 10.68 17.23 -2.84
C PHE A 30 11.39 17.12 -1.49
N LEU A 31 11.28 18.15 -0.66
CA LEU A 31 11.95 18.20 0.63
C LEU A 31 10.91 18.26 1.75
N ILE A 32 10.94 17.28 2.65
CA ILE A 32 10.17 17.33 3.90
C ILE A 32 10.92 18.25 4.86
N LYS A 33 10.34 19.41 5.19
CA LYS A 33 10.87 20.35 6.18
C LYS A 33 9.90 20.42 7.36
N VAL A 34 10.43 20.55 8.57
CA VAL A 34 9.62 20.95 9.72
C VAL A 34 9.34 22.45 9.59
N ASP A 35 8.08 22.83 9.59
CA ASP A 35 7.66 24.22 9.65
C ASP A 35 8.03 24.81 11.02
N PRO A 36 8.83 25.89 11.06
CA PRO A 36 9.26 26.50 12.32
C PRO A 36 8.09 27.04 13.16
N ASP A 37 6.96 27.40 12.55
CA ASP A 37 5.85 28.06 13.26
C ASP A 37 4.83 27.05 13.83
N THR A 38 4.57 25.97 13.09
CA THR A 38 3.59 24.93 13.46
C THR A 38 4.24 23.68 14.05
N ASN A 39 5.55 23.51 13.88
CA ASN A 39 6.31 22.29 14.21
C ASN A 39 5.75 21.03 13.49
N GLU A 40 5.07 21.23 12.35
CA GLU A 40 4.54 20.16 11.50
C GLU A 40 5.49 19.89 10.32
N ASP A 41 5.57 18.64 9.89
CA ASP A 41 6.35 18.27 8.71
C ASP A 41 5.58 18.70 7.44
N ILE A 42 6.10 19.67 6.68
CA ILE A 42 5.54 20.14 5.41
C ILE A 42 6.38 19.62 4.24
N VAL A 43 5.69 19.15 3.19
CA VAL A 43 6.31 18.76 1.92
C VAL A 43 6.54 20.01 1.08
N ASN A 44 7.79 20.38 0.84
CA ASN A 44 8.15 21.50 -0.03
C ASN A 44 8.53 20.99 -1.43
N VAL A 45 7.74 21.35 -2.43
CA VAL A 45 7.95 20.99 -3.85
C VAL A 45 8.68 22.05 -4.67
N LYS A 46 9.04 23.21 -4.08
CA LYS A 46 9.67 24.30 -4.83
C LYS A 46 11.01 23.84 -5.39
N PHE A 47 11.24 24.13 -6.67
CA PHE A 47 12.50 23.83 -7.37
C PHE A 47 13.75 24.27 -6.60
N THR A 48 13.71 25.49 -6.06
CA THR A 48 14.82 26.10 -5.32
C THR A 48 15.12 25.40 -3.99
N SER A 49 14.16 24.63 -3.44
CA SER A 49 14.31 23.97 -2.15
C SER A 49 15.06 22.64 -2.22
N ASN A 50 15.15 22.01 -3.40
CA ASN A 50 15.76 20.68 -3.56
C ASN A 50 16.58 20.56 -4.86
N VAL A 51 17.47 21.53 -5.10
CA VAL A 51 18.36 21.56 -6.28
C VAL A 51 19.19 20.27 -6.39
N GLY A 52 19.70 19.76 -5.27
CA GLY A 52 20.50 18.52 -5.24
C GLY A 52 19.72 17.28 -5.67
N GLY A 53 18.46 17.13 -5.23
CA GLY A 53 17.61 16.01 -5.65
C GLY A 53 17.30 16.06 -7.14
N ILE A 54 17.06 17.25 -7.68
CA ILE A 54 16.78 17.46 -9.10
C ILE A 54 18.02 17.19 -9.96
N ALA A 55 19.19 17.68 -9.53
CA ALA A 55 20.46 17.40 -10.18
C ALA A 55 20.74 15.89 -10.20
N ALA A 56 20.50 15.19 -9.09
CA ALA A 56 20.61 13.73 -9.03
C ALA A 56 19.67 13.06 -10.04
N SER A 57 18.37 13.40 -10.06
CA SER A 57 17.41 12.86 -11.04
C SER A 57 17.84 13.09 -12.49
N LEU A 58 18.42 14.26 -12.82
CA LEU A 58 18.92 14.58 -14.15
C LEU A 58 20.13 13.73 -14.53
N VAL A 59 21.09 13.56 -13.62
CA VAL A 59 22.27 12.68 -13.82
C VAL A 59 21.82 11.24 -14.04
N LEU A 60 20.84 10.78 -13.27
CA LEU A 60 20.27 9.44 -13.41
C LEU A 60 19.54 9.28 -14.74
N PHE A 61 18.81 10.31 -15.18
CA PHE A 61 18.16 10.33 -16.47
C PHE A 61 19.18 10.22 -17.61
N THR A 62 20.23 11.05 -17.60
CA THR A 62 21.28 11.02 -18.64
C THR A 62 22.03 9.69 -18.65
N THR A 63 22.30 9.11 -17.48
CA THR A 63 22.95 7.80 -17.37
C THR A 63 22.05 6.67 -17.89
N THR A 64 20.77 6.70 -17.58
CA THR A 64 19.80 5.71 -18.07
C THR A 64 19.60 5.85 -19.58
N LEU A 65 19.56 7.08 -20.09
CA LEU A 65 19.42 7.36 -21.52
C LEU A 65 20.65 6.90 -22.31
N SER A 66 21.86 7.12 -21.79
CA SER A 66 23.07 6.62 -22.44
C SER A 66 23.11 5.08 -22.47
N GLY A 67 22.66 4.41 -21.39
CA GLY A 67 22.50 2.95 -21.37
C GLY A 67 21.48 2.44 -22.38
N PHE A 68 20.37 3.15 -22.54
CA PHE A 68 19.35 2.84 -23.55
C PHE A 68 19.90 2.95 -24.97
N VAL A 69 20.55 4.09 -25.29
CA VAL A 69 21.18 4.31 -26.60
C VAL A 69 22.26 3.26 -26.88
N TYR A 70 23.08 2.93 -25.89
CA TYR A 70 24.07 1.85 -26.00
C TYR A 70 23.42 0.50 -26.33
N THR A 71 22.28 0.19 -25.72
CA THR A 71 21.55 -1.06 -25.98
C THR A 71 21.07 -1.15 -27.43
N ILE A 72 20.60 -0.04 -27.99
CA ILE A 72 20.11 0.02 -29.39
C ILE A 72 21.28 -0.09 -30.38
N LEU A 73 22.42 0.54 -30.07
CA LEU A 73 23.55 0.64 -31.00
C LEU A 73 24.44 -0.61 -31.05
N GLN A 74 24.29 -1.55 -30.10
CA GLN A 74 25.13 -2.75 -30.05
C GLN A 74 24.55 -3.90 -30.89
N PRO A 75 25.15 -4.26 -32.05
CA PRO A 75 24.64 -5.30 -32.94
C PRO A 75 24.76 -6.71 -32.36
N GLU A 76 25.58 -6.92 -31.32
CA GLU A 76 25.76 -8.19 -30.61
C GLU A 76 24.45 -8.72 -30.02
N PHE A 77 23.48 -7.84 -29.73
CA PHE A 77 22.16 -8.21 -29.22
C PHE A 77 21.20 -8.73 -30.31
N SER A 78 21.56 -8.63 -31.60
CA SER A 78 20.59 -8.73 -32.70
C SER A 78 20.56 -10.06 -33.47
N MET A 79 21.59 -10.93 -33.47
CA MET A 79 21.67 -11.94 -34.56
C MET A 79 22.19 -13.36 -34.25
N LYS A 80 22.50 -13.75 -33.01
CA LYS A 80 22.96 -15.15 -32.73
C LYS A 80 22.31 -15.85 -31.53
N SER A 81 21.29 -15.26 -30.91
CA SER A 81 20.77 -15.74 -29.63
C SER A 81 19.47 -16.54 -29.80
N ASP A 82 19.17 -17.40 -28.82
CA ASP A 82 17.92 -18.16 -28.80
C ASP A 82 16.68 -17.24 -28.67
N PRO A 83 15.46 -17.74 -28.98
CA PRO A 83 14.24 -16.94 -28.93
C PRO A 83 13.98 -16.25 -27.59
N GLY A 84 14.38 -16.87 -26.47
CA GLY A 84 14.22 -16.29 -25.14
C GLY A 84 15.17 -15.12 -24.89
N ASP A 85 16.41 -15.24 -25.34
CA ASP A 85 17.39 -14.15 -25.28
C ASP A 85 17.03 -12.99 -26.21
N ILE A 86 16.49 -13.28 -27.41
CA ILE A 86 15.96 -12.26 -28.32
C ILE A 86 14.82 -11.50 -27.63
N LEU A 87 13.86 -12.20 -27.01
CA LEU A 87 12.77 -11.58 -26.26
C LEU A 87 13.27 -10.74 -25.07
N CYS A 88 14.35 -11.18 -24.41
CA CYS A 88 14.98 -10.41 -23.34
C CYS A 88 15.57 -9.10 -23.89
N ASN A 89 16.43 -9.21 -24.91
CA ASN A 89 17.28 -8.13 -25.38
C ASN A 89 16.53 -7.11 -26.23
N VAL A 90 15.60 -7.56 -27.08
CA VAL A 90 14.84 -6.69 -28.00
C VAL A 90 13.63 -6.05 -27.33
N VAL A 91 13.01 -6.73 -26.36
CA VAL A 91 11.76 -6.26 -25.76
C VAL A 91 11.93 -5.90 -24.30
N SER A 92 12.41 -6.83 -23.47
CA SER A 92 12.41 -6.64 -22.01
C SER A 92 13.38 -5.53 -21.55
N ILE A 93 14.59 -5.49 -22.10
CA ILE A 93 15.60 -4.48 -21.74
C ILE A 93 15.17 -3.07 -22.18
N PRO A 94 14.75 -2.84 -23.45
CA PRO A 94 14.23 -1.54 -23.87
C PRO A 94 13.03 -1.06 -23.03
N ILE A 95 12.05 -1.92 -22.75
CA ILE A 95 10.90 -1.54 -21.91
C ILE A 95 11.35 -1.11 -20.51
N ASN A 96 12.36 -1.77 -19.92
CA ASN A 96 12.90 -1.38 -18.61
C ASN A 96 13.49 0.04 -18.60
N TYR A 97 14.30 0.35 -19.61
CA TYR A 97 14.88 1.68 -19.77
C TYR A 97 13.80 2.73 -20.03
N ILE A 98 12.86 2.46 -20.95
CA ILE A 98 11.72 3.35 -21.24
C ILE A 98 10.89 3.60 -19.98
N SER A 99 10.56 2.56 -19.23
CA SER A 99 9.82 2.67 -17.97
C SER A 99 10.54 3.56 -16.96
N THR A 100 11.86 3.41 -16.84
CA THR A 100 12.71 4.19 -15.93
C THR A 100 12.81 5.66 -16.36
N LEU A 101 13.01 5.92 -17.66
CA LEU A 101 13.09 7.28 -18.21
C LEU A 101 11.77 8.03 -18.01
N ILE A 102 10.65 7.36 -18.28
CA ILE A 102 9.31 7.93 -18.07
C ILE A 102 9.07 8.19 -16.58
N LEU A 103 9.46 7.25 -15.71
CA LEU A 103 9.34 7.43 -14.25
C LEU A 103 10.12 8.64 -13.75
N LEU A 104 11.38 8.79 -14.16
CA LEU A 104 12.23 9.92 -13.78
C LEU A 104 11.63 11.25 -14.32
N THR A 105 11.15 11.25 -15.56
CA THR A 105 10.53 12.42 -16.18
C THR A 105 9.24 12.83 -15.46
N MET A 106 8.34 11.88 -15.20
CA MET A 106 7.08 12.12 -14.49
C MET A 106 7.33 12.59 -13.06
N THR A 107 8.36 12.05 -12.40
CA THR A 107 8.77 12.45 -11.05
C THR A 107 9.29 13.89 -11.00
N LEU A 108 10.08 14.30 -11.98
CA LEU A 108 10.59 15.67 -12.10
C LEU A 108 9.49 16.70 -12.42
N THR A 109 8.42 16.28 -13.08
CA THR A 109 7.38 17.17 -13.62
C THR A 109 6.08 17.16 -12.79
N VAL A 110 5.24 16.16 -13.03
CA VAL A 110 3.84 16.12 -12.57
C VAL A 110 3.70 15.45 -11.21
N ASN A 111 4.43 14.35 -10.97
CA ASN A 111 4.20 13.50 -9.80
C ASN A 111 4.56 14.20 -8.49
N ARG A 112 5.52 15.14 -8.47
CA ARG A 112 5.87 15.88 -7.26
C ARG A 112 4.70 16.68 -6.67
N TYR A 113 3.88 17.31 -7.51
CA TYR A 113 2.72 18.09 -7.08
C TYR A 113 1.60 17.17 -6.60
N LYS A 114 1.40 16.05 -7.29
CA LYS A 114 0.44 15.02 -6.90
C LYS A 114 0.82 14.36 -5.57
N ILE A 115 2.11 14.16 -5.29
CA ILE A 115 2.59 13.62 -4.02
C ILE A 115 2.34 14.61 -2.87
N GLU A 116 2.58 15.90 -3.08
CA GLU A 116 2.24 16.93 -2.09
C GLU A 116 0.73 16.95 -1.79
N GLU A 117 -0.11 16.96 -2.83
CA GLU A 117 -1.57 16.89 -2.68
C GLU A 117 -1.99 15.62 -1.93
N LEU A 118 -1.39 14.48 -2.26
CA LEU A 118 -1.65 13.21 -1.60
C LEU A 118 -1.30 13.25 -0.11
N VAL A 119 -0.10 13.74 0.24
CA VAL A 119 0.33 13.84 1.64
C VAL A 119 -0.60 14.77 2.41
N HIS A 120 -0.94 15.93 1.85
CA HIS A 120 -1.88 16.87 2.48
C HIS A 120 -3.25 16.21 2.75
N LYS A 121 -3.82 15.49 1.78
CA LYS A 121 -5.09 14.77 1.98
C LYS A 121 -4.97 13.66 3.01
N LEU A 122 -3.84 12.95 3.07
CA LEU A 122 -3.61 11.91 4.08
C LEU A 122 -3.49 12.49 5.50
N VAL A 123 -2.83 13.64 5.67
CA VAL A 123 -2.78 14.35 6.96
C VAL A 123 -4.18 14.76 7.40
N LEU A 124 -4.96 15.36 6.49
CA LEU A 124 -6.34 15.74 6.75
C LEU A 124 -7.19 14.53 7.19
N ILE A 125 -7.06 13.39 6.51
CA ILE A 125 -7.76 12.14 6.87
C ILE A 125 -7.37 11.69 8.29
N ASP A 126 -6.08 11.72 8.61
CA ASP A 126 -5.58 11.27 9.92
C ASP A 126 -6.10 12.17 11.05
N GLU A 127 -6.18 13.49 10.82
CA GLU A 127 -6.76 14.45 11.77
C GLU A 127 -8.25 14.17 12.04
N HIS A 128 -9.04 13.97 10.98
CA HIS A 128 -10.47 13.67 11.10
C HIS A 128 -10.71 12.31 11.78
N LEU A 129 -9.91 11.29 11.45
CA LEU A 129 -9.99 9.98 12.10
C LEU A 129 -9.60 10.06 13.58
N ALA A 130 -8.57 10.85 13.93
CA ALA A 130 -8.15 11.05 15.31
C ALA A 130 -9.22 11.76 16.13
N HIS A 131 -9.89 12.77 15.56
CA HIS A 131 -11.01 13.45 16.21
C HIS A 131 -12.17 12.49 16.51
N LEU A 132 -12.52 11.61 15.57
CA LEU A 132 -13.61 10.64 15.74
C LEU A 132 -13.29 9.47 16.68
N ARG A 133 -12.04 9.00 16.71
CA ARG A 133 -11.63 7.86 17.57
C ARG A 133 -11.53 8.25 19.05
N GLY A 134 -11.41 9.55 19.34
CA GLY A 134 -11.05 10.05 20.66
C GLY A 134 -9.60 9.72 21.03
N ARG A 135 -9.05 10.43 22.02
CA ARG A 135 -7.63 10.42 22.43
C ARG A 135 -7.13 9.09 23.05
N ARG A 136 -7.74 7.94 22.73
CA ARG A 136 -7.25 6.62 23.17
C ARG A 136 -5.99 6.27 22.38
N ALA A 137 -4.93 6.02 23.16
CA ALA A 137 -3.57 5.76 22.73
C ALA A 137 -3.50 4.93 21.45
N ASP A 138 -3.07 5.59 20.39
CA ASP A 138 -2.82 5.00 19.09
C ASP A 138 -1.66 4.02 19.23
N GLY A 139 -1.97 2.73 19.26
CA GLY A 139 -0.96 1.68 19.27
C GLY A 139 0.00 1.90 18.11
N ARG A 140 1.29 2.07 18.42
CA ARG A 140 2.38 2.26 17.47
C ARG A 140 2.42 1.06 16.51
N LYS A 141 1.68 1.14 15.40
CA LYS A 141 1.71 0.12 14.37
C LYS A 141 3.10 0.20 13.75
N LYS A 142 3.91 -0.84 13.97
CA LYS A 142 5.27 -0.91 13.44
C LYS A 142 5.19 -0.78 11.92
N SER A 143 5.82 0.25 11.37
CA SER A 143 5.80 0.49 9.93
C SER A 143 6.44 -0.69 9.21
N ASN A 144 5.79 -1.22 8.17
CA ASN A 144 6.33 -2.29 7.33
C ASN A 144 7.60 -1.88 6.57
N ALA A 145 8.06 -0.64 6.73
CA ALA A 145 9.25 -0.10 6.11
C ALA A 145 10.53 -0.90 6.38
N GLU A 146 10.72 -1.43 7.60
CA GLU A 146 11.90 -2.27 7.92
C GLU A 146 11.99 -3.50 7.01
N PHE A 147 10.85 -4.13 6.74
CA PHE A 147 10.75 -5.29 5.87
C PHE A 147 11.04 -4.95 4.40
N TYR A 148 10.52 -3.83 3.90
CA TYR A 148 10.82 -3.37 2.53
C TYR A 148 12.30 -3.01 2.35
N LEU A 149 12.93 -2.39 3.35
CA LEU A 149 14.36 -2.07 3.31
C LEU A 149 15.23 -3.33 3.32
N LEU A 150 14.85 -4.36 4.09
CA LEU A 150 15.54 -5.64 4.08
C LEU A 150 15.45 -6.32 2.71
N ILE A 151 14.26 -6.37 2.10
CA ILE A 151 14.07 -6.92 0.76
C ILE A 151 14.91 -6.16 -0.26
N LEU A 152 14.92 -4.83 -0.17
CA LEU A 152 15.72 -4.00 -1.07
C LEU A 152 17.22 -4.31 -0.92
N ALA A 153 17.73 -4.40 0.30
CA ALA A 153 19.13 -4.72 0.58
C ALA A 153 19.51 -6.10 0.01
N LEU A 154 18.69 -7.14 0.27
CA LEU A 154 18.90 -8.48 -0.27
C LEU A 154 18.88 -8.49 -1.81
N THR A 155 17.97 -7.73 -2.42
CA THR A 155 17.87 -7.64 -3.88
C THR A 155 19.09 -6.92 -4.46
N VAL A 156 19.59 -5.85 -3.82
CA VAL A 156 20.79 -5.13 -4.26
C VAL A 156 22.03 -6.04 -4.17
N LEU A 157 22.18 -6.81 -3.09
CA LEU A 157 23.27 -7.78 -2.95
C LEU A 157 23.24 -8.83 -4.07
N PHE A 158 22.05 -9.37 -4.36
CA PHE A 158 21.87 -10.28 -5.49
C PHE A 158 22.20 -9.62 -6.83
N MET A 159 21.81 -8.37 -7.06
CA MET A 159 22.15 -7.65 -8.28
C MET A 159 23.66 -7.41 -8.41
N CYS A 160 24.40 -7.19 -7.32
CA CYS A 160 25.87 -7.11 -7.35
C CYS A 160 26.50 -8.43 -7.78
N TYR A 161 26.02 -9.56 -7.22
CA TYR A 161 26.45 -10.89 -7.65
C TYR A 161 26.12 -11.15 -9.13
N ASP A 162 24.92 -10.77 -9.56
CA ASP A 162 24.50 -10.93 -10.94
C ASP A 162 25.33 -10.04 -11.91
N ILE A 163 25.69 -8.82 -11.52
CA ILE A 163 26.61 -7.98 -12.30
C ILE A 163 27.96 -8.70 -12.47
N PHE A 164 28.51 -9.25 -11.39
CA PHE A 164 29.78 -9.99 -11.46
C PHE A 164 29.69 -11.16 -12.44
N LEU A 165 28.62 -11.96 -12.35
CA LEU A 165 28.40 -13.10 -13.24
C LEU A 165 28.31 -12.69 -14.72
N TRP A 166 27.50 -11.67 -15.03
CA TRP A 166 27.27 -11.24 -16.42
C TRP A 166 28.39 -10.37 -17.00
N SER A 167 29.23 -9.77 -16.15
CA SER A 167 30.39 -8.98 -16.60
C SER A 167 31.46 -9.80 -17.33
N GLN A 168 31.39 -11.13 -17.24
CA GLN A 168 32.24 -12.05 -17.99
C GLN A 168 31.85 -12.11 -19.48
N SER A 169 30.58 -11.86 -19.81
CA SER A 169 30.06 -11.96 -21.17
C SER A 169 29.72 -10.61 -21.80
N PHE A 170 29.44 -9.59 -20.98
CA PHE A 170 29.06 -8.26 -21.43
C PHE A 170 29.90 -7.18 -20.75
N SER A 171 29.94 -5.99 -21.35
CA SER A 171 30.63 -4.85 -20.74
C SER A 171 30.08 -4.56 -19.32
N LEU A 172 30.99 -4.36 -18.37
CA LEU A 172 30.65 -4.08 -16.98
C LEU A 172 29.70 -2.88 -16.84
N MET A 173 29.94 -1.82 -17.62
CA MET A 173 29.11 -0.61 -17.61
C MET A 173 27.66 -0.89 -18.03
N PHE A 174 27.47 -1.73 -19.05
CA PHE A 174 26.13 -2.15 -19.47
C PHE A 174 25.41 -2.94 -18.38
N CYS A 175 26.10 -3.90 -17.75
CA CYS A 175 25.55 -4.70 -16.65
C CYS A 175 25.12 -3.83 -15.47
N ILE A 176 25.99 -2.89 -15.05
CA ILE A 176 25.69 -1.94 -13.97
C ILE A 176 24.46 -1.11 -14.33
N ASN A 177 24.41 -0.50 -15.52
CA ASN A 177 23.32 0.39 -15.91
C ASN A 177 21.98 -0.36 -16.00
N LYS A 178 21.98 -1.57 -16.57
CA LYS A 178 20.79 -2.45 -16.64
C LYS A 178 20.22 -2.76 -15.25
N ARG A 179 21.08 -3.14 -14.29
CA ARG A 179 20.64 -3.45 -12.91
C ARG A 179 20.24 -2.20 -12.14
N PHE A 180 20.89 -1.09 -12.41
CA PHE A 180 20.54 0.20 -11.84
C PHE A 180 19.12 0.64 -12.22
N SER A 181 18.74 0.51 -13.50
CA SER A 181 17.37 0.75 -13.95
C SER A 181 16.34 -0.18 -13.26
N HIS A 182 16.70 -1.45 -13.00
CA HIS A 182 15.85 -2.34 -12.19
C HIS A 182 15.68 -1.88 -10.74
N ILE A 183 16.73 -1.37 -10.10
CA ILE A 183 16.63 -0.84 -8.72
C ILE A 183 15.67 0.35 -8.67
N ILE A 184 15.75 1.27 -9.64
CA ILE A 184 14.86 2.44 -9.70
C ILE A 184 13.40 2.00 -9.81
N THR A 185 13.08 1.10 -10.76
CA THR A 185 11.71 0.59 -10.92
C THR A 185 11.23 -0.20 -9.70
N LEU A 186 12.11 -0.97 -9.05
CA LEU A 186 11.78 -1.70 -7.82
C LEU A 186 11.42 -0.75 -6.68
N VAL A 187 12.19 0.33 -6.47
CA VAL A 187 11.90 1.32 -5.42
C VAL A 187 10.59 2.04 -5.70
N ALA A 188 10.28 2.35 -6.97
CA ALA A 188 8.99 2.94 -7.32
C ALA A 188 7.80 2.01 -7.01
N LYS A 189 7.94 0.70 -7.22
CA LYS A 189 6.92 -0.28 -6.78
C LYS A 189 6.78 -0.33 -5.28
N MET A 190 7.90 -0.32 -4.54
CA MET A 190 7.87 -0.29 -3.08
C MET A 190 7.17 0.95 -2.56
N GLN A 191 7.41 2.13 -3.17
CA GLN A 191 6.68 3.35 -2.88
C GLN A 191 5.18 3.17 -3.11
N PHE A 192 4.78 2.67 -4.28
CA PHE A 192 3.38 2.40 -4.59
C PHE A 192 2.75 1.47 -3.54
N CYS A 193 3.36 0.32 -3.27
CA CYS A 193 2.85 -0.65 -2.28
C CYS A 193 2.71 -0.02 -0.90
N ASN A 194 3.69 0.77 -0.45
CA ASN A 194 3.62 1.46 0.82
C ASN A 194 2.46 2.45 0.87
N THR A 195 2.28 3.25 -0.18
CA THR A 195 1.17 4.20 -0.28
C THR A 195 -0.19 3.51 -0.30
N VAL A 196 -0.32 2.36 -0.97
CA VAL A 196 -1.55 1.55 -0.93
C VAL A 196 -1.82 1.01 0.48
N LEU A 197 -0.78 0.55 1.19
CA LEU A 197 -0.90 0.12 2.59
C LEU A 197 -1.30 1.26 3.52
N MET A 198 -0.83 2.48 3.27
CA MET A 198 -1.25 3.69 3.98
C MET A 198 -2.77 3.93 3.81
N ILE A 199 -3.29 3.80 2.59
CA ILE A 199 -4.73 3.87 2.31
C ILE A 199 -5.49 2.77 3.05
N ARG A 200 -4.99 1.53 3.03
CA ARG A 200 -5.59 0.41 3.75
C ARG A 200 -5.70 0.65 5.26
N SER A 201 -4.67 1.24 5.86
CA SER A 201 -4.66 1.58 7.28
C SER A 201 -5.81 2.53 7.64
N ARG A 202 -6.04 3.54 6.79
CA ARG A 202 -7.10 4.56 6.98
C ARG A 202 -8.49 4.00 6.72
N LEU A 203 -8.65 3.15 5.70
CA LEU A 203 -9.89 2.37 5.50
C LEU A 203 -10.21 1.50 6.71
N SER A 204 -9.19 0.90 7.33
CA SER A 204 -9.37 0.11 8.55
C SER A 204 -9.83 0.99 9.73
N GLY A 205 -9.35 2.24 9.81
CA GLY A 205 -9.82 3.23 10.78
C GLY A 205 -11.31 3.57 10.60
N VAL A 206 -11.75 3.83 9.36
CA VAL A 206 -13.18 4.03 9.03
C VAL A 206 -14.01 2.80 9.43
N GLN A 207 -13.53 1.62 9.07
CA GLN A 207 -14.21 0.36 9.37
C GLN A 207 -14.33 0.09 10.88
N GLU A 208 -13.32 0.47 11.66
CA GLU A 208 -13.28 0.32 13.11
C GLU A 208 -14.32 1.22 13.78
N ILE A 209 -14.32 2.51 13.44
CA ILE A 209 -15.30 3.48 13.96
C ILE A 209 -16.72 2.99 13.66
N LEU A 210 -16.96 2.52 12.43
CA LEU A 210 -18.25 1.98 12.03
C LEU A 210 -18.67 0.73 12.84
N SER A 211 -17.74 -0.15 13.21
CA SER A 211 -18.03 -1.25 14.14
C SER A 211 -18.32 -0.80 15.55
N LEU A 212 -17.61 0.21 16.06
CA LEU A 212 -17.88 0.72 17.41
C LEU A 212 -19.30 1.28 17.49
N THR A 213 -19.77 1.92 16.42
CA THR A 213 -21.16 2.37 16.28
C THR A 213 -22.17 1.22 16.28
N LEU A 214 -21.82 0.04 15.73
CA LEU A 214 -22.65 -1.18 15.79
C LEU A 214 -22.67 -1.78 17.19
N SER A 215 -21.51 -1.97 17.82
CA SER A 215 -21.39 -2.62 19.12
C SER A 215 -22.02 -1.81 20.25
N GLY A 216 -21.96 -0.47 20.19
CA GLY A 216 -22.64 0.39 21.16
C GLY A 216 -24.17 0.26 21.17
N LYS A 217 -24.78 -0.31 20.12
CA LYS A 217 -26.23 -0.57 20.05
C LYS A 217 -26.63 -1.95 20.59
N SER A 218 -25.77 -2.95 20.44
CA SER A 218 -26.09 -4.34 20.86
C SER A 218 -26.24 -4.50 22.38
N SER A 219 -25.75 -3.55 23.17
CA SER A 219 -25.84 -3.57 24.65
C SER A 219 -27.16 -3.04 25.20
N HIS A 220 -28.05 -2.50 24.35
CA HIS A 220 -29.31 -1.87 24.79
C HIS A 220 -30.59 -2.64 24.39
N THR A 221 -30.45 -3.81 23.76
CA THR A 221 -31.59 -4.65 23.38
C THR A 221 -31.35 -6.07 23.87
N ASN A 222 -31.61 -6.31 25.15
CA ASN A 222 -31.99 -7.61 25.73
C ASN A 222 -32.20 -7.40 27.23
N ASP A 223 -33.40 -7.04 27.64
CA ASP A 223 -33.92 -7.33 28.99
C ASP A 223 -35.45 -7.21 28.97
N LEU A 224 -36.11 -8.32 28.61
CA LEU A 224 -37.50 -8.58 28.99
C LEU A 224 -37.45 -9.70 30.04
N PRO A 225 -37.96 -9.52 31.27
CA PRO A 225 -37.83 -10.54 32.31
C PRO A 225 -38.94 -11.59 32.15
N ALA A 226 -38.57 -12.81 31.76
CA ALA A 226 -39.38 -13.99 31.98
C ALA A 226 -39.02 -14.62 33.33
N LEU A 227 -40.03 -14.84 34.17
CA LEU A 227 -39.96 -15.46 35.49
C LEU A 227 -39.38 -16.90 35.44
N ALA A 228 -38.71 -17.26 36.53
CA ALA A 228 -37.89 -18.45 36.87
C ALA A 228 -38.68 -19.80 36.97
N PRO A 229 -38.14 -20.94 37.50
CA PRO A 229 -36.79 -21.23 38.06
C PRO A 229 -36.20 -22.64 37.73
N GLY A 230 -34.91 -22.87 38.01
CA GLY A 230 -34.35 -24.24 38.01
C GLY A 230 -32.84 -24.38 38.18
N GLU A 231 -32.37 -24.24 39.42
CA GLU A 231 -31.23 -24.92 40.06
C GLU A 231 -29.81 -24.99 39.43
N ARG A 232 -28.88 -24.47 40.26
CA ARG A 232 -27.60 -25.07 40.73
C ARG A 232 -26.27 -24.71 40.03
N LYS A 233 -25.50 -23.99 40.87
CA LYS A 233 -24.08 -24.18 41.26
C LYS A 233 -23.00 -23.37 40.53
N ASP A 234 -22.70 -22.22 41.14
CA ASP A 234 -21.40 -21.76 41.64
C ASP A 234 -20.13 -22.22 40.91
N ILE A 235 -19.34 -21.25 40.40
CA ILE A 235 -18.08 -20.80 41.03
C ILE A 235 -17.43 -19.69 40.17
N ASN A 236 -16.94 -18.63 40.86
CA ASN A 236 -16.13 -17.46 40.44
C ASN A 236 -16.91 -16.26 39.86
N LYS A 237 -17.41 -15.29 40.66
CA LYS A 237 -16.67 -14.24 41.43
C LYS A 237 -15.49 -13.70 40.61
N VAL A 238 -15.49 -12.47 40.09
CA VAL A 238 -15.58 -11.18 40.80
C VAL A 238 -15.99 -10.12 39.77
N TYR A 239 -17.05 -9.35 40.04
CA TYR A 239 -17.26 -7.92 39.67
C TYR A 239 -18.75 -7.57 39.73
N TYR A 240 -19.37 -7.58 40.92
CA TYR A 240 -20.59 -6.81 41.20
C TYR A 240 -20.68 -6.53 42.71
N LEU A 241 -20.06 -5.45 43.13
CA LEU A 241 -20.35 -4.74 44.38
C LEU A 241 -20.27 -3.27 43.93
N THR A 242 -21.36 -2.61 43.57
CA THR A 242 -22.44 -2.25 44.47
C THR A 242 -23.68 -1.86 43.64
N SER A 243 -24.74 -2.65 43.74
CA SER A 243 -26.10 -2.18 43.50
C SER A 243 -26.93 -2.50 44.73
N ASN A 244 -27.75 -1.54 45.14
CA ASN A 244 -28.85 -1.64 46.11
C ASN A 244 -28.48 -1.34 47.59
N ILE A 245 -28.38 -0.06 47.89
CA ILE A 245 -29.09 0.47 49.06
C ILE A 245 -30.17 1.41 48.51
N MET A 246 -31.36 0.87 48.34
CA MET A 246 -32.57 1.68 48.32
C MET A 246 -33.62 0.89 49.09
N GLN A 247 -33.79 1.23 50.37
CA GLN A 247 -35.11 1.17 50.97
C GLN A 247 -35.20 2.01 52.24
N VAL A 248 -36.27 2.82 52.24
CA VAL A 248 -36.96 3.41 53.40
C VAL A 248 -36.29 4.62 54.07
N ALA A 249 -36.81 5.80 53.76
CA ALA A 249 -37.17 6.79 54.78
C ALA A 249 -38.14 7.82 54.18
N SER A 250 -39.41 7.65 54.51
CA SER A 250 -40.40 8.72 54.52
C SER A 250 -40.11 9.67 55.69
N VAL A 251 -40.18 10.98 55.41
CA VAL A 251 -40.45 12.09 56.35
C VAL A 251 -39.30 12.53 57.29
N GLU A 252 -39.01 13.83 57.21
CA GLU A 252 -38.36 14.73 58.18
C GLU A 252 -36.88 14.49 58.54
N ALA A 253 -35.99 15.30 57.95
CA ALA A 253 -35.05 16.13 58.71
C ALA A 253 -34.33 17.14 57.79
N LEU A 254 -34.39 18.39 58.25
CA LEU A 254 -33.68 19.58 57.77
C LEU A 254 -32.14 19.42 57.83
N ASN A 255 -31.46 20.20 56.97
CA ASN A 255 -30.11 20.77 57.11
C ASN A 255 -28.89 19.95 56.65
N ASP A 256 -28.50 20.09 55.38
CA ASP A 256 -27.12 20.54 55.02
C ASP A 256 -26.99 20.88 53.51
N PRO A 257 -26.57 22.10 53.09
CA PRO A 257 -26.53 22.51 51.68
C PRO A 257 -25.15 22.27 51.03
N LEU A 258 -24.63 21.04 51.07
CA LEU A 258 -23.28 20.75 50.51
C LEU A 258 -23.15 19.46 49.68
N ALA A 259 -24.24 18.70 49.50
CA ALA A 259 -24.19 17.41 48.81
C ALA A 259 -24.73 17.40 47.36
N PHE A 260 -25.01 18.56 46.75
CA PHE A 260 -25.65 18.62 45.42
C PHE A 260 -24.68 18.82 44.23
N ASN A 261 -23.37 18.95 44.47
CA ASN A 261 -22.41 19.28 43.40
C ASN A 261 -21.54 18.11 42.90
N THR A 262 -21.74 16.87 43.38
CA THR A 262 -20.84 15.75 43.06
C THR A 262 -21.45 14.67 42.18
N ILE A 263 -22.71 14.81 41.72
CA ILE A 263 -23.39 13.78 40.91
C ILE A 263 -23.49 14.16 39.41
N THR A 264 -23.09 15.36 39.00
CA THR A 264 -23.20 15.81 37.59
C THR A 264 -21.94 15.60 36.74
N ALA A 265 -20.96 14.82 37.18
CA ALA A 265 -19.65 14.76 36.50
C ALA A 265 -19.28 13.43 35.80
N ASP A 266 -20.11 12.38 35.77
CA ASP A 266 -19.69 11.10 35.18
C ASP A 266 -20.70 10.33 34.32
N ALA A 267 -21.52 11.07 33.55
CA ALA A 267 -22.29 10.51 32.45
C ALA A 267 -21.80 11.05 31.10
N LYS A 268 -20.54 10.74 30.73
CA LYS A 268 -20.13 10.78 29.33
C LYS A 268 -20.73 9.57 28.61
N SER A 269 -21.98 9.75 28.19
CA SER A 269 -22.69 8.85 27.29
C SER A 269 -21.82 8.49 26.08
N LEU A 270 -21.63 7.19 25.86
CA LEU A 270 -21.12 6.69 24.59
C LEU A 270 -22.08 7.12 23.47
N PRO A 271 -21.56 7.52 22.29
CA PRO A 271 -22.35 8.26 21.34
C PRO A 271 -23.36 7.33 20.65
N PHE A 272 -24.62 7.75 20.70
CA PHE A 272 -25.59 7.49 19.63
C PHE A 272 -24.86 7.58 18.27
N ALA A 273 -25.26 6.76 17.28
CA ALA A 273 -24.84 6.97 15.90
C ALA A 273 -25.31 8.36 15.46
N ASP A 274 -24.52 9.38 15.73
CA ASP A 274 -24.88 10.76 15.46
C ASP A 274 -24.79 10.96 13.96
N THR A 275 -25.78 11.63 13.38
CA THR A 275 -25.82 12.00 11.97
C THR A 275 -24.49 12.68 11.56
N TYR A 276 -23.91 13.45 12.48
CA TYR A 276 -22.59 14.07 12.35
C TYR A 276 -21.45 13.06 12.14
N THR A 277 -21.43 11.95 12.87
CA THR A 277 -20.40 10.91 12.76
C THR A 277 -20.46 10.23 11.39
N VAL A 278 -21.66 9.84 10.94
CA VAL A 278 -21.83 9.20 9.61
C VAL A 278 -21.43 10.16 8.50
N LEU A 279 -21.81 11.43 8.61
CA LEU A 279 -21.44 12.47 7.65
C LEU A 279 -19.92 12.68 7.57
N ASN A 280 -19.21 12.67 8.70
CA ASN A 280 -17.75 12.76 8.71
C ASN A 280 -17.09 11.50 8.13
N LEU A 281 -17.61 10.30 8.41
CA LEU A 281 -17.11 9.06 7.79
C LEU A 281 -17.25 9.09 6.27
N ARG A 282 -18.35 9.63 5.74
CA ARG A 282 -18.54 9.84 4.29
C ARG A 282 -17.51 10.79 3.69
N ARG A 283 -17.22 11.91 4.36
CA ARG A 283 -16.18 12.87 3.95
C ARG A 283 -14.79 12.22 3.95
N ILE A 284 -14.46 11.49 5.01
CA ILE A 284 -13.19 10.75 5.10
C ILE A 284 -13.08 9.73 3.97
N TYR A 285 -14.14 8.95 3.72
CA TYR A 285 -14.17 7.99 2.62
C TYR A 285 -13.94 8.67 1.26
N ASN A 286 -14.59 9.83 1.03
CA ASN A 286 -14.38 10.62 -0.19
C ASN A 286 -12.91 11.04 -0.35
N HIS A 287 -12.28 11.54 0.71
CA HIS A 287 -10.86 11.89 0.66
C HIS A 287 -9.97 10.68 0.39
N ILE A 288 -10.28 9.52 0.96
CA ILE A 288 -9.55 8.27 0.69
C ILE A 288 -9.71 7.83 -0.78
N TYR A 289 -10.92 7.95 -1.33
CA TYR A 289 -11.20 7.66 -2.73
C TYR A 289 -10.42 8.61 -3.67
N GLU A 290 -10.42 9.91 -3.39
CA GLU A 290 -9.62 10.88 -4.14
C GLU A 290 -8.11 10.60 -4.04
N CYS A 291 -7.61 10.19 -2.87
CA CYS A 291 -6.23 9.73 -2.73
C CYS A 291 -5.93 8.53 -3.63
N THR A 292 -6.88 7.59 -3.76
CA THR A 292 -6.75 6.41 -4.63
C THR A 292 -6.62 6.82 -6.10
N LYS A 293 -7.41 7.81 -6.55
CA LYS A 293 -7.27 8.39 -7.91
C LYS A 293 -5.89 9.01 -8.12
N ILE A 294 -5.41 9.79 -7.14
CA ILE A 294 -4.09 10.42 -7.21
C ILE A 294 -3.00 9.35 -7.32
N ILE A 295 -3.06 8.28 -6.52
CA ILE A 295 -2.13 7.15 -6.55
C ILE A 295 -2.12 6.48 -7.94
N ASN A 296 -3.30 6.16 -8.48
CA ASN A 296 -3.42 5.59 -9.83
C ASN A 296 -2.85 6.52 -10.90
N SER A 297 -3.00 7.83 -10.72
CA SER A 297 -2.47 8.83 -11.65
C SER A 297 -0.94 8.99 -11.57
N ILE A 298 -0.34 8.76 -10.40
CA ILE A 298 1.12 8.83 -10.20
C ILE A 298 1.80 7.57 -10.74
N PHE A 299 1.27 6.39 -10.40
CA PHE A 299 1.96 5.11 -10.61
C PHE A 299 1.35 4.23 -11.70
N GLY A 300 0.11 4.47 -12.12
CA GLY A 300 -0.65 3.54 -12.97
C GLY A 300 0.03 3.23 -14.30
N PHE A 301 0.59 4.24 -14.96
CA PHE A 301 1.31 4.04 -16.23
C PHE A 301 2.65 3.31 -16.04
N ASN A 302 3.37 3.61 -14.96
CA ASN A 302 4.62 2.92 -14.66
C ASN A 302 4.38 1.43 -14.34
N ILE A 303 3.33 1.14 -13.57
CA ILE A 303 2.89 -0.24 -13.29
C ILE A 303 2.54 -0.95 -14.59
N LEU A 304 1.83 -0.30 -15.52
CA LEU A 304 1.50 -0.91 -16.81
C LEU A 304 2.76 -1.35 -17.58
N LEU A 305 3.72 -0.45 -17.77
CA LEU A 305 4.98 -0.76 -18.46
C LEU A 305 5.77 -1.84 -17.74
N ASP A 306 5.79 -1.80 -16.43
CA ASP A 306 6.47 -2.82 -15.65
C ASP A 306 5.81 -4.19 -15.75
N MET A 307 4.48 -4.28 -15.76
CA MET A 307 3.77 -5.56 -15.97
C MET A 307 4.12 -6.15 -17.35
N CYS A 308 4.16 -5.32 -18.41
CA CYS A 308 4.62 -5.75 -19.74
C CYS A 308 6.06 -6.27 -19.70
N ARG A 309 6.96 -5.56 -19.00
CA ARG A 309 8.37 -5.95 -18.85
C ARG A 309 8.52 -7.26 -18.09
N ILE A 310 7.80 -7.45 -16.98
CA ILE A 310 7.86 -8.68 -16.19
C ILE A 310 7.35 -9.83 -17.06
N LEU A 311 6.30 -9.65 -17.86
CA LEU A 311 5.78 -10.70 -18.74
C LEU A 311 6.88 -11.25 -19.66
N THR A 312 7.53 -10.35 -20.39
CA THR A 312 8.57 -10.73 -21.36
C THR A 312 9.83 -11.25 -20.66
N SER A 313 10.20 -10.67 -19.52
CA SER A 313 11.35 -11.11 -18.72
C SER A 313 11.14 -12.49 -18.11
N LEU A 314 9.92 -12.78 -17.64
CA LEU A 314 9.57 -14.06 -17.04
C LEU A 314 9.49 -15.15 -18.10
N THR A 315 8.88 -14.88 -19.26
CA THR A 315 8.90 -15.79 -20.41
C THR A 315 10.32 -16.10 -20.86
N SER A 316 11.19 -15.08 -20.98
CA SER A 316 12.60 -15.28 -21.33
C SER A 316 13.34 -16.15 -20.31
N ALA A 317 13.18 -15.87 -19.01
CA ALA A 317 13.84 -16.60 -17.94
C ALA A 317 13.38 -18.06 -17.87
N LEU A 318 12.06 -18.32 -17.96
CA LEU A 318 11.51 -19.67 -17.95
C LEU A 318 11.92 -20.46 -19.19
N TYR A 319 11.92 -19.82 -20.37
CA TYR A 319 12.37 -20.48 -21.60
C TYR A 319 13.84 -20.90 -21.48
N SER A 320 14.69 -20.03 -20.94
CA SER A 320 16.11 -20.33 -20.71
C SER A 320 16.29 -21.55 -19.81
N VAL A 321 15.51 -21.64 -18.73
CA VAL A 321 15.54 -22.78 -17.80
C VAL A 321 15.03 -24.07 -18.46
N VAL A 322 13.89 -24.02 -19.16
CA VAL A 322 13.31 -25.20 -19.81
C VAL A 322 14.16 -25.71 -20.96
N ARG A 323 14.69 -24.80 -21.78
CA ARG A 323 15.65 -25.14 -22.85
C ARG A 323 16.78 -25.98 -22.29
N LEU A 324 17.27 -25.61 -21.12
CA LEU A 324 18.40 -26.24 -20.50
C LEU A 324 18.15 -27.69 -20.07
N PHE A 325 17.00 -27.96 -19.46
CA PHE A 325 16.63 -29.31 -19.04
C PHE A 325 16.45 -30.28 -20.21
N ASN A 326 16.31 -29.76 -21.43
CA ASN A 326 16.13 -30.54 -22.65
C ASN A 326 17.43 -30.73 -23.46
N GLU A 327 18.57 -30.16 -23.05
CA GLU A 327 19.87 -30.38 -23.72
C GLU A 327 20.61 -31.59 -23.09
N PRO A 328 21.39 -32.37 -23.88
CA PRO A 328 22.08 -33.56 -23.39
C PRO A 328 23.17 -33.23 -22.35
N ILE A 329 23.27 -34.10 -21.34
CA ILE A 329 24.05 -33.95 -20.08
C ILE A 329 25.55 -33.66 -20.30
N GLU A 330 26.11 -34.03 -21.45
CA GLU A 330 27.54 -33.83 -21.76
C GLU A 330 27.93 -32.35 -22.00
N ALA A 331 26.96 -31.48 -22.32
CA ALA A 331 27.21 -30.03 -22.50
C ALA A 331 27.08 -29.22 -21.19
N VAL A 332 26.69 -29.87 -20.08
CA VAL A 332 26.23 -29.24 -18.82
C VAL A 332 27.34 -29.07 -17.77
N THR A 333 28.50 -29.71 -17.96
CA THR A 333 29.54 -29.86 -16.92
C THR A 333 30.51 -28.68 -16.75
N ASN A 334 30.26 -27.54 -17.39
CA ASN A 334 31.08 -26.34 -17.17
C ASN A 334 30.72 -25.66 -15.84
N LEU A 335 31.75 -25.39 -15.02
CA LEU A 335 31.66 -24.85 -13.65
C LEU A 335 30.94 -23.49 -13.50
N HIS A 336 30.56 -22.81 -14.59
CA HIS A 336 29.80 -21.56 -14.59
C HIS A 336 28.30 -21.72 -14.95
N PHE A 337 27.90 -22.92 -15.34
CA PHE A 337 26.55 -23.20 -15.80
C PHE A 337 25.52 -23.20 -14.67
N SER A 338 25.87 -23.81 -13.53
CA SER A 338 25.03 -23.84 -12.33
C SER A 338 24.70 -22.44 -11.83
N ASP A 339 25.69 -21.54 -11.84
CA ASP A 339 25.55 -20.14 -11.41
C ASP A 339 24.57 -19.35 -12.29
N PHE A 340 24.62 -19.58 -13.61
CA PHE A 340 23.69 -18.95 -14.56
C PHE A 340 22.24 -19.33 -14.27
N ILE A 341 22.00 -20.63 -14.05
CA ILE A 341 20.65 -21.14 -13.77
C ILE A 341 20.15 -20.69 -12.41
N LEU A 342 21.01 -20.71 -11.41
CA LEU A 342 20.67 -20.19 -10.10
C LEU A 342 20.26 -18.72 -10.19
N SER A 343 21.01 -17.89 -10.93
CA SER A 343 20.62 -16.50 -11.19
C SER A 343 19.24 -16.40 -11.87
N ARG A 344 18.97 -17.20 -12.91
CA ARG A 344 17.65 -17.17 -13.60
C ARG A 344 16.50 -17.57 -12.67
N ILE A 345 16.69 -18.61 -11.85
CA ILE A 345 15.70 -19.06 -10.87
C ILE A 345 15.43 -17.96 -9.84
N ILE A 346 16.47 -17.31 -9.31
CA ILE A 346 16.30 -16.20 -8.36
C ILE A 346 15.54 -15.04 -9.01
N TRP A 347 15.85 -14.69 -10.26
CA TRP A 347 15.09 -13.67 -11.00
C TRP A 347 13.62 -14.03 -11.18
N ILE A 348 13.30 -15.30 -11.47
CA ILE A 348 11.91 -15.79 -11.55
C ILE A 348 11.19 -15.55 -10.22
N PHE A 349 11.80 -15.93 -9.09
CA PHE A 349 11.22 -15.69 -7.76
C PHE A 349 11.01 -14.20 -7.47
N ILE A 350 11.98 -13.35 -7.82
CA ILE A 350 11.85 -11.89 -7.67
C ILE A 350 10.68 -11.36 -8.51
N PHE A 351 10.57 -11.77 -9.78
CA PHE A 351 9.51 -11.30 -10.68
C PHE A 351 8.12 -11.76 -10.23
N VAL A 352 7.97 -13.04 -9.91
CA VAL A 352 6.69 -13.59 -9.43
C VAL A 352 6.34 -12.99 -8.06
N GLY A 353 7.29 -12.94 -7.13
CA GLY A 353 7.09 -12.42 -5.78
C GLY A 353 6.71 -10.93 -5.78
N THR A 354 7.40 -10.10 -6.57
CA THR A 354 7.05 -8.67 -6.68
C THR A 354 5.67 -8.48 -7.30
N THR A 355 5.34 -9.19 -8.38
CA THR A 355 4.01 -9.12 -9.02
C THR A 355 2.90 -9.60 -8.08
N ALA A 356 3.12 -10.70 -7.36
CA ALA A 356 2.17 -11.23 -6.39
C ALA A 356 1.98 -10.28 -5.22
N SER A 357 3.05 -9.68 -4.70
CA SER A 357 2.94 -8.69 -3.61
C SER A 357 2.11 -7.48 -4.04
N LEU A 358 2.30 -7.01 -5.27
CA LEU A 358 1.58 -5.88 -5.85
C LEU A 358 0.08 -6.16 -5.96
N THR A 359 -0.29 -7.31 -6.53
CA THR A 359 -1.69 -7.71 -6.72
C THR A 359 -2.39 -8.03 -5.40
N VAL A 360 -1.71 -8.70 -4.47
CA VAL A 360 -2.26 -9.00 -3.13
C VAL A 360 -2.50 -7.73 -2.35
N ILE A 361 -1.54 -6.80 -2.30
CA ILE A 361 -1.71 -5.53 -1.54
C ILE A 361 -2.88 -4.71 -2.11
N CYS A 362 -2.99 -4.60 -3.43
CA CYS A 362 -4.10 -3.91 -4.09
C CYS A 362 -5.44 -4.61 -3.80
N GLY A 363 -5.50 -5.93 -3.99
CA GLY A 363 -6.71 -6.73 -3.76
C GLY A 363 -7.20 -6.69 -2.32
N MET A 364 -6.29 -6.81 -1.35
CA MET A 364 -6.62 -6.69 0.08
C MET A 364 -7.16 -5.30 0.44
N THR A 365 -6.61 -4.25 -0.18
CA THR A 365 -7.02 -2.86 0.08
C THR A 365 -8.38 -2.57 -0.55
N ALA A 366 -8.63 -3.02 -1.79
CA ALA A 366 -9.93 -2.92 -2.43
C ALA A 366 -11.00 -3.73 -1.70
N SER A 367 -10.65 -4.92 -1.19
CA SER A 367 -11.55 -5.75 -0.36
C SER A 367 -11.98 -5.03 0.91
N ARG A 368 -11.09 -4.24 1.55
CA ARG A 368 -11.44 -3.40 2.70
C ARG A 368 -12.51 -2.36 2.38
N GLY A 369 -12.52 -1.81 1.17
CA GLY A 369 -13.61 -0.95 0.71
C GLY A 369 -14.95 -1.68 0.66
N LYS A 370 -14.97 -2.94 0.21
CA LYS A 370 -16.16 -3.81 0.20
C LYS A 370 -16.63 -4.16 1.62
N ASP A 371 -15.70 -4.40 2.54
CA ASP A 371 -16.02 -4.68 3.95
C ASP A 371 -16.75 -3.48 4.61
N ILE A 372 -16.35 -2.25 4.29
CA ILE A 372 -17.04 -1.03 4.74
C ILE A 372 -18.45 -0.98 4.16
N ALA A 373 -18.62 -1.25 2.86
CA ALA A 373 -19.93 -1.30 2.21
C ALA A 373 -20.87 -2.28 2.91
N HIS A 374 -20.37 -3.47 3.23
CA HIS A 374 -21.14 -4.49 3.94
C HIS A 374 -21.57 -4.01 5.33
N LYS A 375 -20.67 -3.41 6.11
CA LYS A 375 -21.02 -2.86 7.44
C LYS A 375 -22.03 -1.73 7.37
N VAL A 376 -21.93 -0.83 6.38
CA VAL A 376 -22.92 0.24 6.16
C VAL A 376 -24.29 -0.35 5.85
N GLN A 377 -24.34 -1.40 5.02
CA GLN A 377 -25.58 -2.10 4.72
C GLN A 377 -26.16 -2.81 5.96
N THR A 378 -25.32 -3.44 6.78
CA THR A 378 -25.75 -4.04 8.06
C THR A 378 -26.35 -2.99 8.99
N LEU A 379 -25.76 -1.79 9.05
CA LEU A 379 -26.31 -0.69 9.83
C LEU A 379 -27.68 -0.23 9.30
N LEU A 380 -27.87 -0.18 7.98
CA LEU A 380 -29.15 0.19 7.37
C LEU A 380 -30.30 -0.77 7.70
N LEU A 381 -30.00 -2.04 7.97
CA LEU A 381 -30.98 -3.08 8.28
C LEU A 381 -31.38 -3.12 9.77
N GLN A 382 -30.80 -2.28 10.63
CA GLN A 382 -31.18 -2.23 12.05
C GLN A 382 -32.41 -1.34 12.28
N ASP A 383 -33.47 -1.91 12.87
CA ASP A 383 -34.80 -1.29 13.04
C ASP A 383 -34.89 -0.05 13.96
N SER A 384 -33.83 0.28 14.71
CA SER A 384 -33.87 1.32 15.76
C SER A 384 -33.20 2.66 15.38
N GLN A 385 -33.04 2.97 14.10
CA GLN A 385 -32.32 4.17 13.66
C GLN A 385 -33.21 5.39 13.45
N LYS A 386 -32.72 6.57 13.88
CA LYS A 386 -33.34 7.86 13.58
C LYS A 386 -33.37 8.08 12.05
N SER A 387 -34.44 8.69 11.56
CA SER A 387 -34.66 8.96 10.12
C SER A 387 -33.43 9.60 9.44
N ASP A 388 -32.83 10.61 10.07
CA ASP A 388 -31.69 11.34 9.51
C ASP A 388 -30.43 10.49 9.36
N VAL A 389 -30.22 9.54 10.29
CA VAL A 389 -29.06 8.63 10.26
C VAL A 389 -29.23 7.61 9.14
N VAL A 390 -30.45 7.09 8.96
CA VAL A 390 -30.79 6.19 7.86
C VAL A 390 -30.57 6.87 6.51
N GLU A 391 -30.97 8.13 6.37
CA GLU A 391 -30.72 8.91 5.15
C GLU A 391 -29.22 9.05 4.87
N GLN A 392 -28.43 9.43 5.87
CA GLN A 392 -26.98 9.55 5.70
C GLN A 392 -26.31 8.21 5.37
N LEU A 393 -26.76 7.10 5.96
CA LEU A 393 -26.24 5.77 5.63
C LEU A 393 -26.66 5.32 4.22
N LYS A 394 -27.86 5.66 3.74
CA LYS A 394 -28.28 5.39 2.35
C LYS A 394 -27.37 6.14 1.38
N LEU A 395 -27.15 7.42 1.64
CA LEU A 395 -26.22 8.23 0.84
C LEU A 395 -24.78 7.70 0.92
N PHE A 396 -24.36 7.18 2.08
CA PHE A 396 -23.04 6.56 2.21
C PHE A 396 -22.95 5.25 1.41
N SER A 397 -23.96 4.39 1.49
CA SER A 397 -24.03 3.14 0.72
C SER A 397 -23.96 3.42 -0.78
N GLN A 398 -24.75 4.40 -1.26
CA GLN A 398 -24.71 4.84 -2.65
C GLN A 398 -23.33 5.37 -3.05
N GLN A 399 -22.71 6.19 -2.20
CA GLN A 399 -21.36 6.71 -2.43
C GLN A 399 -20.34 5.56 -2.55
N ILE A 400 -20.33 4.59 -1.64
CA ILE A 400 -19.38 3.46 -1.70
C ILE A 400 -19.59 2.60 -2.95
N SER A 401 -20.84 2.45 -3.39
CA SER A 401 -21.18 1.71 -4.62
C SER A 401 -20.67 2.42 -5.89
N ASN A 402 -20.78 3.75 -5.93
CA ASN A 402 -20.35 4.57 -7.06
C ASN A 402 -18.82 4.79 -7.06
N ASP A 403 -18.25 5.12 -5.90
CA ASP A 403 -16.86 5.53 -5.70
C ASP A 403 -16.01 4.37 -5.16
N ARG A 404 -16.01 3.25 -5.89
CA ARG A 404 -15.29 2.04 -5.47
C ARG A 404 -13.78 2.29 -5.44
N ILE A 405 -13.14 1.93 -4.32
CA ILE A 405 -11.68 1.91 -4.18
C ILE A 405 -11.11 0.81 -5.10
N VAL A 406 -10.45 1.23 -6.18
CA VAL A 406 -9.86 0.34 -7.17
C VAL A 406 -8.48 0.87 -7.57
N PHE A 407 -7.50 -0.02 -7.63
CA PHE A 407 -6.16 0.29 -8.14
C PHE A 407 -6.04 -0.23 -9.56
N THR A 408 -5.63 0.63 -10.49
CA THR A 408 -5.61 0.29 -11.92
C THR A 408 -4.28 0.63 -12.56
N ALA A 409 -3.84 -0.20 -13.50
CA ALA A 409 -2.71 0.12 -14.38
C ALA A 409 -3.17 1.07 -15.50
N SER A 410 -3.14 2.38 -15.23
CA SER A 410 -3.52 3.44 -16.20
C SER A 410 -4.91 3.26 -16.83
N GLY A 411 -5.85 2.63 -16.11
CA GLY A 411 -7.20 2.34 -16.60
C GLY A 411 -7.34 1.09 -17.49
N PHE A 412 -6.25 0.41 -17.84
CA PHE A 412 -6.31 -0.80 -18.69
C PHE A 412 -6.89 -2.01 -17.96
N PHE A 413 -6.42 -2.27 -16.74
CA PHE A 413 -6.90 -3.37 -15.91
C PHE A 413 -6.78 -3.05 -14.43
N VAL A 414 -7.58 -3.75 -13.63
CA VAL A 414 -7.60 -3.67 -12.16
C VAL A 414 -6.49 -4.55 -11.60
N MET A 415 -5.73 -4.04 -10.64
CA MET A 415 -4.66 -4.77 -9.97
C MET A 415 -5.24 -5.71 -8.91
N ASP A 416 -5.51 -6.96 -9.28
CA ASP A 416 -5.99 -8.00 -8.38
C ASP A 416 -5.32 -9.37 -8.65
N LEU A 417 -5.72 -10.38 -7.88
CA LEU A 417 -5.20 -11.74 -8.04
C LEU A 417 -5.60 -12.38 -9.38
N SER A 418 -6.70 -11.93 -10.01
CA SER A 418 -7.09 -12.44 -11.35
C SER A 418 -6.05 -12.06 -12.39
N VAL A 419 -5.49 -10.84 -12.33
CA VAL A 419 -4.41 -10.43 -13.23
C VAL A 419 -3.15 -11.26 -13.02
N LEU A 420 -2.80 -11.62 -11.79
CA LEU A 420 -1.66 -12.51 -11.53
C LEU A 420 -1.87 -13.89 -12.17
N CYS A 421 -3.07 -14.47 -12.02
CA CYS A 421 -3.39 -15.76 -12.64
C CYS A 421 -3.33 -15.67 -14.17
N ALA A 422 -3.97 -14.66 -14.77
CA ALA A 422 -3.96 -14.46 -16.21
C ALA A 422 -2.52 -14.28 -16.75
N PHE A 423 -1.69 -13.56 -16.00
CA PHE A 423 -0.29 -13.35 -16.31
C PHE A 423 0.50 -14.68 -16.31
N LEU A 424 0.37 -15.49 -15.26
CA LEU A 424 1.04 -16.79 -15.17
C LEU A 424 0.57 -17.78 -16.25
N THR A 425 -0.73 -17.78 -16.57
CA THR A 425 -1.30 -18.58 -17.66
C THR A 425 -0.74 -18.14 -19.01
N SER A 426 -0.65 -16.82 -19.26
CA SER A 426 -0.09 -16.28 -20.49
C SER A 426 1.37 -16.70 -20.68
N VAL A 427 2.21 -16.53 -19.65
CA VAL A 427 3.61 -16.97 -19.67
C VAL A 427 3.71 -18.47 -19.95
N THR A 428 2.94 -19.29 -19.24
CA THR A 428 2.94 -20.75 -19.42
C THR A 428 2.56 -21.14 -20.86
N THR A 429 1.55 -20.49 -21.42
CA THR A 429 1.09 -20.73 -22.80
C THR A 429 2.19 -20.37 -23.80
N TYR A 430 2.85 -19.21 -23.64
CA TYR A 430 3.96 -18.81 -24.50
C TYR A 430 5.14 -19.79 -24.41
N ILE A 431 5.47 -20.29 -23.21
CA ILE A 431 6.53 -21.29 -23.04
C ILE A 431 6.19 -22.58 -23.79
N ILE A 432 4.97 -23.10 -23.66
CA ILE A 432 4.53 -24.31 -24.38
C ILE A 432 4.68 -24.11 -25.89
N VAL A 433 4.23 -22.96 -26.40
CA VAL A 433 4.34 -22.61 -27.82
C VAL A 433 5.80 -22.57 -28.27
N LEU A 434 6.68 -21.90 -27.51
CA LEU A 434 8.11 -21.80 -27.84
C LEU A 434 8.81 -23.17 -27.83
N ILE A 435 8.42 -24.08 -26.93
CA ILE A 435 8.95 -25.45 -26.91
C ILE A 435 8.48 -26.22 -28.15
N GLN A 436 7.20 -26.12 -28.51
CA GLN A 436 6.64 -26.80 -29.68
C GLN A 436 7.29 -26.35 -30.99
N PHE A 437 7.58 -25.04 -31.12
CA PHE A 437 8.28 -24.52 -32.30
C PHE A 437 9.74 -24.91 -32.38
N LYS A 438 10.44 -25.20 -31.26
CA LYS A 438 11.81 -25.74 -31.27
C LYS A 438 11.86 -27.22 -31.66
N SER A 439 10.81 -27.98 -31.33
CA SER A 439 10.75 -29.44 -31.58
C SER A 439 10.41 -29.80 -33.04
N ARG A 440 10.01 -28.83 -33.85
CA ARG A 440 9.88 -28.96 -35.31
C ARG A 440 11.13 -28.41 -35.97
#